data_AF-A0A0B0PT35-F1
#
_entry.id   AF-A0A0B0PT35-F1
#
_cell.length_a   1.000
_cell.length_b   1.000
_cell.length_c   1.000
_cell.angle_alpha   90.00
_cell.angle_beta   90.00
_cell.angle_gamma   90.00
#
_symmetry.space_group_name_H-M   'P 1'
#
loop_
_entity.id
_entity.type
_entity.pdbx_description
1 polymer ?
#
loop_
_entity_poly.entity_id
_entity_poly.type
_entity_poly.pdbx_seq_one_letter_code
_entity_poly.pdbx_strand_id
1 'polypeptide(L)'
;MILKYIPLDEGMMIMDEAIVKAKKIIEGYPETKFSGEEYQRCVYFMCTYHSSNEKTMQLYEKFRNSLEESIFSTVLPTLVNKQGANLLREFVVIWSNYKLMARWLCRFFEYLDRFFIPQHIELESLNGISFSCFRDLVFKKLYCRLIEAALTLINQEREGQQIDCVLLKNVLDIFVEISDYKGANYYEDFERIMLTEISGYYSRLASEWLLYDSSAEYVQKVFWCLNREKQRARQYLHPDTEIKIVQVVRYHLLDQIANKLMEKRQAENSGMVTDYQWYCNACECTYLLQVLLVVFGEAILLDHLVGLELEVSGSWSIIIRRNIVEMCWHVPSRGKFFNITRRMALDANGKFSTYMLNLF
;
A
#
# COMPACT_ATOMS: atom_id res chain seq x y z
N MET A 1 4.41 -42.33 -31.71
CA MET A 1 3.31 -42.38 -30.73
C MET A 1 2.03 -42.59 -31.53
N ILE A 2 1.39 -43.76 -31.40
CA ILE A 2 0.16 -44.07 -32.15
C ILE A 2 -0.93 -43.17 -31.57
N LEU A 3 -1.47 -42.26 -32.38
CA LEU A 3 -2.58 -41.39 -32.04
C LEU A 3 -3.82 -42.27 -31.82
N LYS A 4 -4.10 -42.69 -30.58
CA LYS A 4 -5.35 -43.36 -30.23
C LYS A 4 -6.48 -42.33 -30.29
N TYR A 5 -7.42 -42.51 -31.19
CA TYR A 5 -8.65 -41.71 -31.21
C TYR A 5 -9.33 -41.79 -29.83
N ILE A 6 -9.56 -40.64 -29.19
CA ILE A 6 -10.37 -40.56 -27.96
C ILE A 6 -11.79 -40.18 -28.37
N PRO A 7 -12.80 -41.04 -28.11
CA PRO A 7 -14.20 -40.69 -28.31
C PRO A 7 -14.59 -39.41 -27.55
N LEU A 8 -15.54 -38.65 -28.09
CA LEU A 8 -15.97 -37.39 -27.50
C LEU A 8 -16.38 -37.53 -26.03
N ASP A 9 -17.23 -38.52 -25.73
CA ASP A 9 -17.74 -38.73 -24.37
C ASP A 9 -16.61 -39.03 -23.39
N GLU A 10 -15.62 -39.83 -23.81
CA GLU A 10 -14.44 -40.14 -22.99
C GLU A 10 -13.57 -38.90 -22.75
N GLY A 11 -13.38 -38.08 -23.78
CA GLY A 11 -12.62 -36.84 -23.67
C GLY A 11 -13.27 -35.79 -22.77
N MET A 12 -14.59 -35.66 -22.84
CA MET A 12 -15.36 -34.77 -21.96
C MET A 12 -15.31 -35.24 -20.50
N MET A 13 -15.41 -36.56 -20.26
CA MET A 13 -15.22 -37.12 -18.92
C MET A 13 -13.85 -36.81 -18.33
N ILE A 14 -12.77 -36.93 -19.12
CA ILE A 14 -11.41 -36.58 -18.67
C ILE A 14 -11.32 -35.10 -18.26
N MET A 15 -11.93 -34.21 -19.03
CA MET A 15 -11.97 -32.78 -18.70
C MET A 15 -12.77 -32.53 -17.42
N ASP A 16 -13.92 -33.19 -17.25
CA ASP A 16 -14.74 -33.07 -16.05
C ASP A 16 -14.04 -33.60 -14.80
N GLU A 17 -13.33 -34.72 -14.90
CA GLU A 17 -12.49 -35.24 -13.80
C GLU A 17 -11.39 -34.24 -13.41
N ALA A 18 -10.72 -33.62 -14.40
CA ALA A 18 -9.70 -32.60 -14.16
C ALA A 18 -10.29 -31.34 -13.49
N ILE A 19 -11.47 -30.89 -13.93
CA ILE A 19 -12.19 -29.76 -13.33
C ILE A 19 -12.61 -30.08 -11.90
N VAL A 20 -13.22 -31.24 -11.65
CA VAL A 20 -13.63 -31.67 -10.30
C VAL A 20 -12.41 -31.75 -9.38
N LYS A 21 -11.30 -32.28 -9.88
CA LYS A 21 -10.05 -32.34 -9.12
C LYS A 21 -9.48 -30.94 -8.84
N ALA A 22 -9.57 -30.01 -9.79
CA ALA A 22 -9.19 -28.61 -9.56
C ALA A 22 -10.10 -27.92 -8.53
N LYS A 23 -11.41 -28.19 -8.54
CA LYS A 23 -12.37 -27.66 -7.55
C LYS A 23 -12.02 -28.03 -6.11
N LYS A 24 -11.41 -29.21 -5.87
CA LYS A 24 -10.92 -29.59 -4.53
C LYS A 24 -9.92 -28.59 -3.93
N ILE A 25 -9.17 -27.86 -4.77
CA ILE A 25 -8.24 -26.82 -4.30
C ILE A 25 -9.00 -25.70 -3.58
N ILE A 26 -10.15 -25.29 -4.13
CA ILE A 26 -10.95 -24.21 -3.53
C ILE A 26 -11.69 -24.68 -2.28
N GLU A 27 -11.98 -25.98 -2.18
CA GLU A 27 -12.56 -26.63 -1.00
C GLU A 27 -11.55 -26.84 0.16
N GLY A 28 -10.29 -26.41 -0.01
CA GLY A 28 -9.27 -26.47 1.04
C GLY A 28 -8.24 -27.58 0.88
N TYR A 29 -8.12 -28.20 -0.30
CA TYR A 29 -7.10 -29.21 -0.61
C TYR A 29 -6.07 -28.70 -1.65
N PRO A 30 -5.23 -27.69 -1.32
CA PRO A 30 -4.32 -27.07 -2.26
C PRO A 30 -3.17 -27.98 -2.70
N GLU A 31 -2.89 -29.06 -1.97
CA GLU A 31 -1.86 -30.06 -2.29
C GLU A 31 -2.26 -31.02 -3.41
N THR A 32 -3.43 -30.83 -4.03
CA THR A 32 -3.92 -31.68 -5.10
C THR A 32 -2.91 -31.74 -6.25
N LYS A 33 -2.29 -32.92 -6.44
CA LYS A 33 -1.29 -33.15 -7.48
C LYS A 33 -1.94 -33.60 -8.77
N PHE A 34 -1.57 -32.96 -9.87
CA PHE A 34 -1.92 -33.40 -11.22
C PHE A 34 -0.72 -34.12 -11.85
N SER A 35 -0.98 -35.26 -12.48
CA SER A 35 0.02 -36.03 -13.21
C SER A 35 0.24 -35.43 -14.61
N GLY A 36 1.45 -35.63 -15.15
CA GLY A 36 1.73 -35.24 -16.54
C GLY A 36 0.85 -35.96 -17.55
N GLU A 37 0.41 -37.18 -17.23
CA GLU A 37 -0.49 -37.98 -18.06
C GLU A 37 -1.91 -37.38 -18.11
N GLU A 38 -2.47 -36.95 -16.97
CA GLU A 38 -3.76 -36.24 -16.92
C GLU A 38 -3.73 -34.98 -17.81
N TYR A 39 -2.68 -34.17 -17.70
CA TYR A 39 -2.51 -32.98 -18.54
C TYR A 39 -2.39 -33.32 -20.03
N GLN A 40 -1.56 -34.32 -20.38
CA GLN A 40 -1.37 -34.74 -21.77
C GLN A 40 -2.67 -35.25 -22.40
N ARG A 41 -3.51 -35.96 -21.64
CA ARG A 41 -4.81 -36.45 -22.10
C ARG A 41 -5.79 -35.30 -22.39
N CYS A 42 -5.86 -34.28 -21.53
CA CYS A 42 -6.67 -33.09 -21.77
C CYS A 42 -6.23 -32.34 -23.04
N VAL A 43 -4.93 -32.06 -23.17
CA VAL A 43 -4.36 -31.37 -24.35
C VAL A 43 -4.62 -32.17 -25.62
N TYR A 44 -4.40 -33.49 -25.57
CA TYR A 44 -4.64 -34.39 -26.70
C TYR A 44 -6.11 -34.38 -27.13
N PHE A 45 -7.05 -34.50 -26.18
CA PHE A 45 -8.47 -34.44 -26.47
C PHE A 45 -8.84 -33.15 -27.21
N MET A 46 -8.41 -31.98 -26.71
CA MET A 46 -8.70 -30.69 -27.36
C MET A 46 -8.10 -30.61 -28.77
N CYS A 47 -6.88 -31.11 -28.98
CA CYS A 47 -6.26 -31.22 -30.30
C CYS A 47 -7.03 -32.16 -31.25
N THR A 48 -7.82 -33.12 -30.75
CA THR A 48 -8.67 -33.96 -31.60
C THR A 48 -10.10 -33.41 -31.76
N TYR A 49 -10.56 -32.58 -30.83
CA TYR A 49 -11.93 -32.08 -30.75
C TYR A 49 -12.20 -30.82 -31.62
N HIS A 50 -11.16 -30.11 -32.04
CA HIS A 50 -11.23 -28.85 -32.81
C HIS A 50 -11.84 -28.94 -34.23
N SER A 51 -12.59 -29.99 -34.56
CA SER A 51 -13.16 -30.22 -35.90
C SER A 51 -14.09 -29.09 -36.38
N SER A 52 -14.64 -28.27 -35.46
CA SER A 52 -15.44 -27.09 -35.79
C SER A 52 -15.27 -25.98 -34.75
N ASN A 53 -15.48 -24.73 -35.17
CA ASN A 53 -15.44 -23.55 -34.29
C ASN A 53 -16.49 -23.62 -33.19
N GLU A 54 -17.70 -24.13 -33.48
CA GLU A 54 -18.78 -24.28 -32.50
C GLU A 54 -18.39 -25.18 -31.33
N LYS A 55 -17.75 -26.33 -31.62
CA LYS A 55 -17.30 -27.27 -30.58
C LYS A 55 -16.21 -26.66 -29.71
N THR A 56 -15.27 -25.96 -30.32
CA THR A 56 -14.18 -25.30 -29.58
C THR A 56 -14.70 -24.14 -28.72
N MET A 57 -15.74 -23.44 -29.19
CA MET A 57 -16.46 -22.43 -28.40
C MET A 57 -17.15 -23.04 -27.18
N GLN A 58 -17.74 -24.24 -27.28
CA GLN A 58 -18.32 -24.94 -26.12
C GLN A 58 -17.26 -25.25 -25.05
N LEU A 59 -16.02 -25.56 -25.42
CA LEU A 59 -14.94 -25.73 -24.44
C LEU A 59 -14.56 -24.42 -23.76
N TYR A 60 -14.53 -23.32 -24.51
CA TYR A 60 -14.30 -21.99 -23.97
C TYR A 60 -15.39 -21.57 -22.97
N GLU A 61 -16.67 -21.83 -23.28
CA GLU A 61 -17.77 -21.61 -22.35
C GLU A 61 -17.70 -22.56 -21.15
N LYS A 62 -17.35 -23.84 -21.35
CA LYS A 62 -17.17 -24.81 -20.26
C LYS A 62 -16.11 -24.34 -19.27
N PHE A 63 -15.00 -23.76 -19.74
CA PHE A 63 -13.98 -23.17 -18.89
C PHE A 63 -14.56 -22.05 -18.01
N ARG A 64 -15.27 -21.08 -18.62
CA ARG A 64 -15.93 -19.99 -17.88
C ARG A 64 -16.93 -20.53 -16.86
N ASN A 65 -17.83 -21.42 -17.28
CA ASN A 65 -18.85 -22.01 -16.42
C ASN A 65 -18.23 -22.75 -15.23
N SER A 66 -17.10 -23.43 -15.43
CA SER A 66 -16.39 -24.13 -14.34
C SER A 66 -15.87 -23.17 -13.28
N LEU A 67 -15.35 -21.99 -13.67
CA LEU A 67 -14.91 -20.95 -12.76
C LEU A 67 -16.10 -20.35 -11.98
N GLU A 68 -17.16 -19.99 -12.69
CA GLU A 68 -18.35 -19.39 -12.10
C GLU A 68 -19.04 -20.34 -11.12
N GLU A 69 -19.21 -21.62 -11.49
CA GLU A 69 -19.78 -22.64 -10.62
C GLU A 69 -18.98 -22.77 -9.32
N SER A 70 -17.65 -22.82 -9.40
CA SER A 70 -16.76 -22.88 -8.22
C SER A 70 -16.91 -21.65 -7.31
N ILE A 71 -17.16 -20.48 -7.92
CA ILE A 71 -17.41 -19.24 -7.18
C ILE A 71 -18.77 -19.31 -6.45
N PHE A 72 -19.82 -19.73 -7.14
CA PHE A 72 -21.17 -19.77 -6.59
C PHE A 72 -21.36 -20.89 -5.56
N SER A 73 -20.75 -22.05 -5.75
CA SER A 73 -20.91 -23.21 -4.86
C SER A 73 -20.03 -23.15 -3.61
N THR A 74 -18.82 -22.59 -3.70
CA THR A 74 -17.84 -22.64 -2.60
C THR A 74 -17.42 -21.26 -2.11
N VAL A 75 -16.97 -20.37 -3.00
CA VAL A 75 -16.38 -19.07 -2.60
C VAL A 75 -17.39 -18.16 -1.92
N LEU A 76 -18.51 -17.87 -2.57
CA LEU A 76 -19.50 -16.93 -2.06
C LEU A 76 -20.12 -17.43 -0.73
N PRO A 77 -20.57 -18.69 -0.60
CA PRO A 77 -21.10 -19.20 0.66
C PRO A 77 -20.13 -19.08 1.83
N THR A 78 -18.82 -19.24 1.57
CA THR A 78 -17.79 -19.16 2.61
C THR A 78 -17.55 -17.73 3.09
N LEU A 79 -17.68 -16.74 2.20
CA LEU A 79 -17.40 -15.33 2.49
C LEU A 79 -18.61 -14.53 2.98
N VAL A 80 -19.83 -14.86 2.52
CA VAL A 80 -21.04 -14.04 2.77
C VAL A 80 -21.28 -13.82 4.27
N ASN A 81 -21.08 -14.84 5.10
CA ASN A 81 -21.38 -14.79 6.54
C ASN A 81 -20.23 -14.26 7.42
N LYS A 82 -19.05 -13.96 6.85
CA LYS A 82 -17.86 -13.55 7.62
C LYS A 82 -17.78 -12.02 7.71
N GLN A 83 -17.32 -11.44 8.81
CA GLN A 83 -17.19 -9.98 8.94
C GLN A 83 -15.82 -9.58 9.52
N GLY A 84 -15.45 -8.31 9.34
CA GLY A 84 -14.23 -7.72 9.91
C GLY A 84 -12.95 -8.48 9.55
N ALA A 85 -12.04 -8.62 10.52
CA ALA A 85 -10.76 -9.31 10.31
C ALA A 85 -10.92 -10.78 9.85
N ASN A 86 -11.99 -11.46 10.28
CA ASN A 86 -12.24 -12.85 9.85
C ASN A 86 -12.59 -12.91 8.36
N LEU A 87 -13.36 -11.93 7.85
CA LEU A 87 -13.63 -11.82 6.41
C LEU A 87 -12.32 -11.66 5.63
N LEU A 88 -11.43 -10.78 6.09
CA LEU A 88 -10.15 -10.52 5.44
C LEU A 88 -9.26 -11.77 5.38
N ARG A 89 -9.15 -12.53 6.48
CA ARG A 89 -8.34 -13.77 6.50
C ARG A 89 -8.85 -14.81 5.50
N GLU A 90 -10.15 -15.08 5.52
CA GLU A 90 -10.77 -16.03 4.61
C GLU A 90 -10.65 -15.57 3.15
N PHE A 91 -10.83 -14.27 2.92
CA PHE A 91 -10.69 -13.68 1.59
C PHE A 91 -9.28 -13.90 1.00
N VAL A 92 -8.23 -13.67 1.78
CA VAL A 92 -6.83 -13.90 1.34
C VAL A 92 -6.59 -15.37 0.99
N VAL A 93 -7.05 -16.30 1.85
CA VAL A 93 -6.89 -17.74 1.62
C VAL A 93 -7.65 -18.18 0.37
N ILE A 94 -8.90 -17.76 0.23
CA ILE A 94 -9.73 -18.11 -0.93
C ILE A 94 -9.17 -17.53 -2.21
N TRP A 95 -8.68 -16.30 -2.21
CA TRP A 95 -8.04 -15.72 -3.40
C TRP A 95 -6.81 -16.52 -3.83
N SER A 96 -5.96 -16.93 -2.88
CA SER A 96 -4.80 -17.77 -3.16
C SER A 96 -5.20 -19.13 -3.76
N ASN A 97 -6.19 -19.80 -3.15
CA ASN A 97 -6.68 -21.10 -3.63
C ASN A 97 -7.36 -20.97 -5.00
N TYR A 98 -8.15 -19.92 -5.21
CA TYR A 98 -8.78 -19.62 -6.49
C TYR A 98 -7.73 -19.40 -7.58
N LYS A 99 -6.68 -18.59 -7.33
CA LYS A 99 -5.59 -18.39 -8.30
C LYS A 99 -4.89 -19.70 -8.65
N LEU A 100 -4.68 -20.58 -7.68
CA LEU A 100 -4.07 -21.88 -7.93
C LEU A 100 -4.98 -22.77 -8.78
N MET A 101 -6.27 -22.85 -8.45
CA MET A 101 -7.27 -23.58 -9.24
C MET A 101 -7.35 -23.03 -10.67
N ALA A 102 -7.51 -21.73 -10.83
CA ALA A 102 -7.59 -21.06 -12.12
C ALA A 102 -6.33 -21.32 -12.97
N ARG A 103 -5.14 -21.26 -12.37
CA ARG A 103 -3.88 -21.61 -13.05
C ARG A 103 -3.88 -23.03 -13.59
N TRP A 104 -4.40 -23.99 -12.83
CA TRP A 104 -4.53 -25.38 -13.31
C TRP A 104 -5.55 -25.50 -14.43
N LEU A 105 -6.71 -24.86 -14.30
CA LEU A 105 -7.72 -24.84 -15.37
C LEU A 105 -7.15 -24.19 -16.65
N CYS A 106 -6.48 -23.05 -16.58
CA CYS A 106 -5.83 -22.43 -17.73
C CYS A 106 -4.84 -23.38 -18.42
N ARG A 107 -4.11 -24.20 -17.63
CA ARG A 107 -3.23 -25.24 -18.19
C ARG A 107 -4.02 -26.34 -18.89
N PHE A 108 -5.07 -26.87 -18.28
CA PHE A 108 -5.89 -27.92 -18.92
C PHE A 108 -6.57 -27.44 -20.19
N PHE A 109 -6.84 -26.15 -20.32
CA PHE A 109 -7.48 -25.53 -21.47
C PHE A 109 -6.50 -24.76 -22.38
N GLU A 110 -5.19 -24.91 -22.18
CA GLU A 110 -4.14 -24.09 -22.81
C GLU A 110 -4.18 -24.09 -24.35
N TYR A 111 -4.73 -25.16 -24.94
CA TYR A 111 -4.99 -25.23 -26.37
C TYR A 111 -5.83 -24.05 -26.87
N LEU A 112 -6.83 -23.61 -26.11
CA LEU A 112 -7.70 -22.50 -26.47
C LEU A 112 -6.92 -21.19 -26.58
N ASP A 113 -6.09 -20.86 -25.58
CA ASP A 113 -5.24 -19.66 -25.58
C ASP A 113 -4.21 -19.67 -26.72
N ARG A 114 -3.68 -20.85 -27.07
CA ARG A 114 -2.64 -20.97 -28.12
C ARG A 114 -3.19 -20.94 -29.54
N PHE A 115 -4.36 -21.53 -29.78
CA PHE A 115 -4.82 -21.81 -31.14
C PHE A 115 -6.19 -21.26 -31.47
N PHE A 116 -7.12 -21.17 -30.51
CA PHE A 116 -8.50 -20.73 -30.77
C PHE A 116 -8.67 -19.23 -30.57
N ILE A 117 -8.35 -18.72 -29.38
CA ILE A 117 -8.51 -17.30 -29.01
C ILE A 117 -7.78 -16.35 -29.98
N PRO A 118 -6.54 -16.63 -30.45
CA PRO A 118 -5.88 -15.76 -31.42
C PRO A 118 -6.62 -15.64 -32.76
N GLN A 119 -7.48 -16.59 -33.11
CA GLN A 119 -8.32 -16.53 -34.32
C GLN A 119 -9.61 -15.71 -34.10
N HIS A 120 -9.91 -15.35 -32.86
CA HIS A 120 -11.14 -14.68 -32.44
C HIS A 120 -10.81 -13.46 -31.57
N ILE A 121 -10.59 -12.31 -32.20
CA ILE A 121 -10.14 -11.05 -31.56
C ILE A 121 -11.07 -10.58 -30.43
N GLU A 122 -12.36 -10.94 -30.48
CA GLU A 122 -13.36 -10.56 -29.47
C GLU A 122 -13.25 -11.37 -28.17
N LEU A 123 -12.53 -12.50 -28.17
CA LEU A 123 -12.41 -13.37 -27.01
C LEU A 123 -11.28 -12.93 -26.08
N GLU A 124 -11.52 -13.08 -24.80
CA GLU A 124 -10.55 -12.79 -23.75
C GLU A 124 -9.69 -14.02 -23.48
N SER A 125 -8.43 -13.81 -23.06
CA SER A 125 -7.56 -14.92 -22.67
C SER A 125 -8.13 -15.67 -21.47
N LEU A 126 -7.80 -16.96 -21.31
CA LEU A 126 -8.29 -17.77 -20.19
C LEU A 126 -7.89 -17.18 -18.83
N ASN A 127 -6.66 -16.68 -18.75
CA ASN A 127 -6.19 -15.96 -17.56
C ASN A 127 -7.04 -14.71 -17.32
N GLY A 128 -7.37 -13.96 -18.38
CA GLY A 128 -8.19 -12.78 -18.26
C GLY A 128 -9.61 -13.04 -17.77
N ILE A 129 -10.25 -14.08 -18.30
CA ILE A 129 -11.57 -14.55 -17.84
C ILE A 129 -11.50 -14.94 -16.36
N SER A 130 -10.44 -15.64 -15.94
CA SER A 130 -10.26 -16.02 -14.54
C SER A 130 -10.24 -14.82 -13.60
N PHE A 131 -9.47 -13.77 -13.95
CA PHE A 131 -9.45 -12.53 -13.18
C PHE A 131 -10.80 -11.80 -13.22
N SER A 132 -11.40 -11.63 -14.39
CA SER A 132 -12.69 -10.97 -14.57
C SER A 132 -13.81 -11.66 -13.80
N CYS A 133 -13.89 -13.00 -13.83
CA CYS A 133 -14.89 -13.77 -13.09
C CYS A 133 -14.79 -13.52 -11.58
N PHE A 134 -13.59 -13.61 -10.98
CA PHE A 134 -13.46 -13.35 -9.55
C PHE A 134 -13.74 -11.89 -9.20
N ARG A 135 -13.24 -10.95 -10.00
CA ARG A 135 -13.47 -9.50 -9.81
C ARG A 135 -14.97 -9.20 -9.79
N ASP A 136 -15.69 -9.63 -10.83
CA ASP A 136 -17.07 -9.22 -11.07
C ASP A 136 -18.06 -9.96 -10.15
N LEU A 137 -17.80 -11.25 -9.86
CA LEU A 137 -18.71 -12.06 -9.08
C LEU A 137 -18.45 -12.04 -7.58
N VAL A 138 -17.20 -11.84 -7.14
CA VAL A 138 -16.79 -11.89 -5.73
C VAL A 138 -16.33 -10.53 -5.25
N PHE A 139 -15.24 -10.00 -5.83
CA PHE A 139 -14.57 -8.81 -5.30
C PHE A 139 -15.51 -7.61 -5.28
N LYS A 140 -16.16 -7.28 -6.41
CA LYS A 140 -17.09 -6.17 -6.54
C LYS A 140 -18.25 -6.22 -5.53
N LYS A 141 -18.74 -7.42 -5.22
CA LYS A 141 -19.84 -7.61 -4.25
C LYS A 141 -19.39 -7.42 -2.80
N LEU A 142 -18.15 -7.80 -2.48
CA LEU A 142 -17.61 -7.73 -1.13
C LEU A 142 -16.82 -6.44 -0.87
N TYR A 143 -16.52 -5.66 -1.91
CA TYR A 143 -15.59 -4.54 -1.89
C TYR A 143 -15.84 -3.56 -0.74
N CYS A 144 -17.08 -3.10 -0.54
CA CYS A 144 -17.41 -2.18 0.55
C CYS A 144 -17.10 -2.77 1.94
N ARG A 145 -17.40 -4.05 2.16
CA ARG A 145 -17.13 -4.75 3.44
C ARG A 145 -15.64 -4.99 3.65
N LEU A 146 -14.89 -5.25 2.58
CA LEU A 146 -13.45 -5.41 2.63
C LEU A 146 -12.77 -4.07 2.98
N ILE A 147 -13.20 -2.96 2.37
CA ILE A 147 -12.72 -1.62 2.72
C ILE A 147 -13.03 -1.29 4.18
N GLU A 148 -14.28 -1.47 4.61
CA GLU A 148 -14.68 -1.17 5.99
C GLU A 148 -13.85 -1.96 7.01
N ALA A 149 -13.64 -3.26 6.76
CA ALA A 149 -12.80 -4.10 7.60
C ALA A 149 -11.33 -3.66 7.60
N ALA A 150 -10.77 -3.30 6.44
CA ALA A 150 -9.40 -2.83 6.32
C ALA A 150 -9.19 -1.49 7.04
N LEU A 151 -10.09 -0.52 6.84
CA LEU A 151 -10.05 0.77 7.53
C LEU A 151 -10.21 0.61 9.05
N THR A 152 -11.08 -0.30 9.48
CA THR A 152 -11.22 -0.63 10.91
C THR A 152 -9.89 -1.10 11.50
N LEU A 153 -9.17 -2.01 10.82
CA LEU A 153 -7.84 -2.45 11.29
C LEU A 153 -6.84 -1.30 11.35
N ILE A 154 -6.81 -0.43 10.32
CA ILE A 154 -5.92 0.74 10.31
C ILE A 154 -6.22 1.68 11.49
N ASN A 155 -7.50 1.93 11.77
CA ASN A 155 -7.92 2.80 12.86
C ASN A 155 -7.62 2.19 14.25
N GLN A 156 -7.82 0.88 14.42
CA GLN A 156 -7.40 0.15 15.61
C GLN A 156 -5.90 0.28 15.87
N GLU A 157 -5.08 0.16 14.83
CA GLU A 157 -3.63 0.35 14.93
C GLU A 157 -3.27 1.79 15.30
N ARG A 158 -3.97 2.80 14.74
CA ARG A 158 -3.81 4.21 15.14
C ARG A 158 -4.07 4.42 16.63
N GLU A 159 -5.10 3.77 17.16
CA GLU A 159 -5.47 3.80 18.58
C GLU A 159 -4.48 3.01 19.49
N GLY A 160 -3.48 2.36 18.90
CA GLY A 160 -2.43 1.65 19.63
C GLY A 160 -2.69 0.15 19.82
N GLN A 161 -3.72 -0.39 19.18
CA GLN A 161 -3.98 -1.82 19.19
C GLN A 161 -2.98 -2.55 18.28
N GLN A 162 -2.62 -3.77 18.67
CA GLN A 162 -1.84 -4.65 17.81
C GLN A 162 -2.73 -5.26 16.74
N ILE A 163 -2.33 -5.15 15.48
CA ILE A 163 -3.04 -5.72 14.34
C ILE A 163 -2.13 -6.70 13.58
N ASP A 164 -2.76 -7.56 12.78
CA ASP A 164 -2.06 -8.39 11.83
C ASP A 164 -1.71 -7.57 10.57
N CYS A 165 -0.54 -6.92 10.59
CA CYS A 165 -0.07 -6.10 9.47
C CYS A 165 0.21 -6.92 8.21
N VAL A 166 0.53 -8.21 8.35
CA VAL A 166 0.78 -9.11 7.21
C VAL A 166 -0.54 -9.40 6.50
N LEU A 167 -1.59 -9.69 7.26
CA LEU A 167 -2.94 -9.83 6.70
C LEU A 167 -3.37 -8.57 5.96
N LEU A 168 -3.22 -7.40 6.58
CA LEU A 168 -3.63 -6.13 5.96
C LEU A 168 -2.84 -5.87 4.67
N LYS A 169 -1.52 -6.09 4.68
CA LYS A 169 -0.69 -6.00 3.49
C LYS A 169 -1.18 -6.92 2.38
N ASN A 170 -1.43 -8.20 2.71
CA ASN A 170 -1.90 -9.17 1.72
C ASN A 170 -3.25 -8.76 1.10
N VAL A 171 -4.18 -8.22 1.89
CA VAL A 171 -5.47 -7.72 1.37
C VAL A 171 -5.25 -6.56 0.40
N LEU A 172 -4.39 -5.60 0.75
CA LEU A 172 -4.14 -4.43 -0.08
C LEU A 172 -3.36 -4.77 -1.35
N ASP A 173 -2.43 -5.71 -1.27
CA ASP A 173 -1.74 -6.25 -2.45
C ASP A 173 -2.75 -6.92 -3.42
N ILE A 174 -3.82 -7.56 -2.91
CA ILE A 174 -4.92 -8.08 -3.74
C ILE A 174 -5.72 -6.95 -4.38
N PHE A 175 -5.96 -5.84 -3.67
CA PHE A 175 -6.65 -4.69 -4.25
C PHE A 175 -5.86 -4.12 -5.42
N VAL A 176 -4.53 -4.02 -5.29
CA VAL A 176 -3.63 -3.61 -6.39
C VAL A 176 -3.67 -4.62 -7.54
N GLU A 177 -3.50 -5.93 -7.24
CA GLU A 177 -3.49 -7.00 -8.25
C GLU A 177 -4.77 -7.02 -9.09
N ILE A 178 -5.94 -6.80 -8.45
CA ILE A 178 -7.23 -6.73 -9.15
C ILE A 178 -7.41 -5.41 -9.92
N SER A 179 -6.80 -4.31 -9.45
CA SER A 179 -6.86 -2.98 -10.10
C SER A 179 -6.06 -2.95 -11.40
N ASP A 180 -4.86 -3.54 -11.39
CA ASP A 180 -3.98 -3.62 -12.56
C ASP A 180 -4.62 -4.38 -13.73
N TYR A 181 -5.61 -5.24 -13.44
CA TYR A 181 -6.33 -5.99 -14.45
C TYR A 181 -7.40 -5.15 -15.16
N LYS A 182 -7.11 -4.70 -16.39
CA LYS A 182 -8.00 -3.96 -17.30
C LYS A 182 -8.46 -2.58 -16.77
N GLY A 183 -7.64 -1.91 -15.96
CA GLY A 183 -7.83 -0.49 -15.61
C GLY A 183 -8.98 -0.24 -14.63
N ALA A 184 -9.13 -1.10 -13.64
CA ALA A 184 -10.07 -0.86 -12.55
C ALA A 184 -9.39 -0.06 -11.44
N ASN A 185 -10.06 0.95 -10.88
CA ASN A 185 -9.44 1.89 -9.93
C ASN A 185 -9.72 1.52 -8.46
N TYR A 186 -9.76 0.23 -8.11
CA TYR A 186 -10.16 -0.18 -6.76
C TYR A 186 -9.17 0.29 -5.70
N TYR A 187 -7.86 0.12 -5.93
CA TYR A 187 -6.89 0.62 -4.96
C TYR A 187 -6.95 2.15 -4.82
N GLU A 188 -7.10 2.89 -5.92
CA GLU A 188 -7.25 4.35 -5.89
C GLU A 188 -8.52 4.81 -5.16
N ASP A 189 -9.63 4.09 -5.35
CA ASP A 189 -10.89 4.35 -4.65
C ASP A 189 -10.74 4.12 -3.13
N PHE A 190 -10.10 3.01 -2.75
CA PHE A 190 -9.76 2.74 -1.36
C PHE A 190 -8.84 3.83 -0.77
N GLU A 191 -7.79 4.21 -1.50
CA GLU A 191 -6.85 5.24 -1.10
C GLU A 191 -7.57 6.57 -0.87
N ARG A 192 -8.47 6.98 -1.79
CA ARG A 192 -9.27 8.19 -1.66
C ARG A 192 -10.17 8.18 -0.42
N ILE A 193 -10.83 7.07 -0.15
CA ILE A 193 -11.67 6.89 1.06
C ILE A 193 -10.81 7.01 2.31
N MET A 194 -9.68 6.29 2.36
CA MET A 194 -8.76 6.31 3.47
C MET A 194 -8.20 7.71 3.74
N LEU A 195 -7.76 8.44 2.71
CA LEU A 195 -7.25 9.82 2.84
C LEU A 195 -8.32 10.78 3.38
N THR A 196 -9.60 10.54 3.05
CA THR A 196 -10.73 11.30 3.58
C THR A 196 -10.92 11.02 5.08
N GLU A 197 -10.85 9.76 5.51
CA GLU A 197 -10.92 9.40 6.93
C GLU A 197 -9.73 9.98 7.73
N ILE A 198 -8.52 9.88 7.19
CA ILE A 198 -7.31 10.46 7.77
C ILE A 198 -7.46 11.97 7.94
N SER A 199 -8.00 12.65 6.93
CA SER A 199 -8.26 14.08 6.98
C SER A 199 -9.19 14.45 8.14
N GLY A 200 -10.33 13.75 8.28
CA GLY A 200 -11.27 13.98 9.38
C GLY A 200 -10.67 13.68 10.75
N TYR A 201 -9.93 12.58 10.86
CA TYR A 201 -9.26 12.17 12.09
C TYR A 201 -8.27 13.21 12.58
N TYR A 202 -7.35 13.65 11.73
CA TYR A 202 -6.32 14.62 12.11
C TYR A 202 -6.87 16.03 12.29
N SER A 203 -7.87 16.46 11.51
CA SER A 203 -8.53 17.75 11.74
C SER A 203 -9.15 17.85 13.14
N ARG A 204 -9.78 16.77 13.61
CA ARG A 204 -10.35 16.68 14.96
C ARG A 204 -9.26 16.71 16.03
N LEU A 205 -8.24 15.86 15.93
CA LEU A 205 -7.13 15.82 16.88
C LEU A 205 -6.43 17.18 16.98
N ALA A 206 -6.23 17.84 15.84
CA ALA A 206 -5.55 19.11 15.81
C ALA A 206 -6.33 20.21 16.54
N SER A 207 -7.66 20.21 16.41
CA SER A 207 -8.55 21.14 17.14
C SER A 207 -8.55 20.87 18.64
N GLU A 208 -8.52 19.59 19.03
CA GLU A 208 -8.45 19.15 20.43
C GLU A 208 -7.11 19.53 21.08
N TRP A 209 -5.99 19.19 20.46
CA TRP A 209 -4.65 19.51 20.97
C TRP A 209 -4.40 21.00 21.03
N LEU A 210 -4.92 21.77 20.07
CA LEU A 210 -4.80 23.23 20.09
C LEU A 210 -5.52 23.84 21.31
N LEU A 211 -6.58 23.21 21.83
CA LEU A 211 -7.29 23.68 23.01
C LEU A 211 -6.54 23.33 24.30
N TYR A 212 -6.08 22.09 24.42
CA TYR A 212 -5.59 21.55 25.71
C TYR A 212 -4.07 21.54 25.89
N ASP A 213 -3.28 21.40 24.83
CA ASP A 213 -1.82 21.21 24.92
C ASP A 213 -1.06 22.53 24.74
N SER A 214 0.13 22.68 25.34
CA SER A 214 1.02 23.80 25.04
C SER A 214 1.52 23.78 23.58
N SER A 215 1.99 24.92 23.05
CA SER A 215 2.55 24.96 21.69
C SER A 215 3.72 23.99 21.48
N ALA A 216 4.54 23.75 22.50
CA ALA A 216 5.65 22.81 22.45
C ALA A 216 5.17 21.34 22.39
N GLU A 217 4.24 20.96 23.26
CA GLU A 217 3.65 19.61 23.28
C GLU A 217 2.92 19.29 21.97
N TYR A 218 2.20 20.27 21.42
CA TYR A 218 1.53 20.15 20.12
C TYR A 218 2.52 19.76 19.03
N VAL A 219 3.61 20.51 18.88
CA VAL A 219 4.63 20.25 17.83
C VAL A 219 5.27 18.87 18.00
N GLN A 220 5.52 18.44 19.24
CA GLN A 220 6.04 17.09 19.51
C GLN A 220 5.05 16.00 19.06
N LYS A 221 3.74 16.16 19.37
CA LYS A 221 2.70 15.22 18.91
C LYS A 221 2.62 15.17 17.39
N VAL A 222 2.69 16.32 16.71
CA VAL A 222 2.67 16.38 15.24
C VAL A 222 3.84 15.60 14.63
N PHE A 223 5.06 15.81 15.14
CA PHE A 223 6.24 15.08 14.67
C PHE A 223 6.08 13.57 14.84
N TRP A 224 5.58 13.15 16.01
CA TRP A 224 5.34 11.74 16.29
C TRP A 224 4.31 11.14 15.33
N CYS A 225 3.20 11.86 15.07
CA CYS A 225 2.17 11.42 14.13
C CYS A 225 2.68 11.28 12.69
N LEU A 226 3.45 12.25 12.19
CA LEU A 226 4.02 12.20 10.84
C LEU A 226 4.94 10.98 10.67
N ASN A 227 5.83 10.73 11.62
CA ASN A 227 6.72 9.57 11.55
C ASN A 227 5.95 8.25 11.66
N ARG A 228 4.93 8.20 12.52
CA ARG A 228 4.11 7.00 12.70
C ARG A 228 3.29 6.67 11.45
N GLU A 229 2.65 7.66 10.83
CA GLU A 229 1.91 7.45 9.57
C GLU A 229 2.84 7.07 8.41
N LYS A 230 4.04 7.65 8.36
CA LYS A 230 5.07 7.27 7.39
C LYS A 230 5.49 5.80 7.56
N GLN A 231 5.78 5.39 8.79
CA GLN A 231 6.14 4.01 9.08
C GLN A 231 5.01 3.03 8.78
N ARG A 232 3.77 3.41 9.13
CA ARG A 232 2.55 2.66 8.82
C ARG A 232 2.39 2.44 7.33
N ALA A 233 2.50 3.50 6.53
CA ALA A 233 2.38 3.42 5.08
C ALA A 233 3.40 2.44 4.49
N ARG A 234 4.66 2.50 4.93
CA ARG A 234 5.73 1.59 4.50
C ARG A 234 5.47 0.13 4.84
N GLN A 235 4.74 -0.14 5.92
CA GLN A 235 4.56 -1.48 6.42
C GLN A 235 3.57 -2.29 5.58
N TYR A 236 2.50 -1.66 5.08
CA TYR A 236 1.43 -2.40 4.39
C TYR A 236 0.70 -1.65 3.26
N LEU A 237 0.95 -0.36 3.02
CA LEU A 237 0.34 0.39 1.91
C LEU A 237 1.21 0.35 0.64
N HIS A 238 0.64 0.75 -0.49
CA HIS A 238 1.39 0.98 -1.72
C HIS A 238 2.41 2.12 -1.53
N PRO A 239 3.63 2.03 -2.09
CA PRO A 239 4.67 3.05 -1.93
C PRO A 239 4.21 4.48 -2.28
N ASP A 240 3.40 4.63 -3.33
CA ASP A 240 2.89 5.93 -3.77
C ASP A 240 1.92 6.59 -2.76
N THR A 241 1.33 5.79 -1.87
CA THR A 241 0.41 6.25 -0.84
C THR A 241 1.14 6.93 0.32
N GLU A 242 2.42 6.60 0.59
CA GLU A 242 3.22 7.21 1.67
C GLU A 242 3.25 8.74 1.54
N ILE A 243 3.60 9.23 0.35
CA ILE A 243 3.74 10.67 0.08
C ILE A 243 2.40 11.38 0.28
N LYS A 244 1.30 10.78 -0.20
CA LYS A 244 -0.05 11.36 -0.10
C LYS A 244 -0.54 11.44 1.34
N ILE A 245 -0.33 10.39 2.14
CA ILE A 245 -0.69 10.40 3.57
C ILE A 245 0.11 11.47 4.29
N VAL A 246 1.43 11.53 4.12
CA VAL A 246 2.28 12.53 4.77
C VAL A 246 1.81 13.95 4.42
N GLN A 247 1.46 14.21 3.15
CA GLN A 247 0.94 15.50 2.72
C GLN A 247 -0.39 15.85 3.41
N VAL A 248 -1.34 14.93 3.47
CA VAL A 248 -2.65 15.15 4.12
C VAL A 248 -2.49 15.42 5.61
N VAL A 249 -1.68 14.61 6.31
CA VAL A 249 -1.43 14.77 7.74
C VAL A 249 -0.74 16.11 8.02
N ARG A 250 0.27 16.47 7.22
CA ARG A 250 0.98 17.75 7.34
C ARG A 250 0.04 18.94 7.14
N TYR A 251 -0.83 18.87 6.14
CA TYR A 251 -1.78 19.93 5.85
C TYR A 251 -2.71 20.21 7.04
N HIS A 252 -3.31 19.16 7.63
CA HIS A 252 -4.25 19.33 8.74
C HIS A 252 -3.58 19.68 10.07
N LEU A 253 -2.38 19.15 10.32
CA LEU A 253 -1.66 19.37 11.59
C LEU A 253 -0.78 20.63 11.59
N LEU A 254 -0.35 21.13 10.44
CA LEU A 254 0.54 22.30 10.35
C LEU A 254 -0.09 23.42 9.52
N ASP A 255 -0.37 23.16 8.24
CA ASP A 255 -0.68 24.24 7.28
C ASP A 255 -1.99 24.95 7.65
N GLN A 256 -3.02 24.20 8.05
CA GLN A 256 -4.32 24.77 8.45
C GLN A 256 -4.31 25.49 9.80
N ILE A 257 -3.37 25.16 10.69
CA ILE A 257 -3.38 25.61 12.08
C ILE A 257 -2.25 26.60 12.37
N ALA A 258 -1.33 26.79 11.43
CA ALA A 258 -0.14 27.63 11.55
C ALA A 258 -0.41 28.99 12.23
N ASN A 259 -1.40 29.75 11.74
CA ASN A 259 -1.73 31.06 12.31
C ASN A 259 -2.18 30.96 13.77
N LYS A 260 -3.07 30.01 14.09
CA LYS A 260 -3.60 29.81 15.45
C LYS A 260 -2.50 29.33 16.41
N LEU A 261 -1.59 28.48 15.94
CA LEU A 261 -0.46 28.00 16.73
C LEU A 261 0.53 29.15 17.02
N MET A 262 0.75 30.05 16.07
CA MET A 262 1.59 31.23 16.26
C MET A 262 0.99 32.22 17.26
N GLU A 263 -0.31 32.49 17.18
CA GLU A 263 -1.04 33.30 18.16
C GLU A 263 -0.95 32.70 19.57
N LYS A 264 -1.17 31.38 19.68
CA LYS A 264 -1.06 30.66 20.96
C LYS A 264 0.35 30.79 21.55
N ARG A 265 1.39 30.60 20.74
CA ARG A 265 2.78 30.74 21.17
C ARG A 265 3.11 32.16 21.64
N GLN A 266 2.58 33.18 20.97
CA GLN A 266 2.76 34.58 21.38
C GLN A 266 2.07 34.84 22.72
N ALA A 267 0.86 34.32 22.93
CA ALA A 267 0.14 34.42 24.19
C ALA A 267 0.91 33.72 25.34
N GLU A 268 1.42 32.50 25.10
CA GLU A 268 2.25 31.76 26.07
C GLU A 268 3.51 32.55 26.46
N ASN A 269 4.20 33.16 25.48
CA ASN A 269 5.42 33.94 25.75
C ASN A 269 5.15 35.29 26.39
N SER A 270 3.98 35.90 26.16
CA SER A 270 3.62 37.19 26.76
C SER A 270 3.43 37.13 28.29
N GLY A 271 3.31 35.92 28.86
CA GLY A 271 3.26 35.69 30.31
C GLY A 271 4.63 35.48 30.99
N MET A 272 5.73 35.31 30.24
CA MET A 272 7.08 35.14 30.79
C MET A 272 8.01 36.27 30.35
N VAL A 273 8.03 37.36 31.12
CA VAL A 273 9.11 38.35 31.05
C VAL A 273 9.66 38.54 32.46
N THR A 274 10.78 37.90 32.77
CA THR A 274 12.00 38.56 33.29
C THR A 274 13.16 37.56 33.41
N ASP A 275 14.32 38.05 32.99
CA ASP A 275 15.70 37.64 33.31
C ASP A 275 16.29 36.34 32.73
N TYR A 276 17.14 36.55 31.72
CA TYR A 276 18.36 35.77 31.41
C TYR A 276 18.25 34.24 31.28
N GLN A 277 17.40 33.76 30.37
CA GLN A 277 17.49 32.37 29.90
C GLN A 277 17.48 32.22 28.37
N TRP A 278 18.00 33.21 27.66
CA TRP A 278 18.14 33.18 26.20
C TRP A 278 19.21 32.20 25.68
N TYR A 279 19.96 31.53 26.56
CA TYR A 279 21.03 30.60 26.18
C TYR A 279 20.71 29.10 26.31
N CYS A 280 19.56 28.69 26.83
CA CYS A 280 19.27 27.26 27.04
C CYS A 280 18.28 26.61 26.06
N ASN A 281 17.60 27.34 25.18
CA ASN A 281 16.70 26.74 24.18
C ASN A 281 17.35 26.46 22.82
N ALA A 282 18.69 26.41 22.77
CA ALA A 282 19.43 25.92 21.61
C ALA A 282 19.09 24.45 21.27
N CYS A 283 18.56 23.67 22.21
CA CYS A 283 18.03 22.32 21.97
C CYS A 283 16.62 22.27 21.35
N GLU A 284 15.80 23.33 21.46
CA GLU A 284 14.50 23.40 20.77
C GLU A 284 14.66 23.85 19.31
N CYS A 285 15.68 24.66 19.02
CA CYS A 285 16.03 25.04 17.66
C CYS A 285 16.51 23.85 16.81
N THR A 286 17.13 22.83 17.39
CA THR A 286 17.43 21.56 16.68
C THR A 286 16.18 20.76 16.34
N TYR A 287 15.14 20.84 17.18
CA TYR A 287 13.85 20.18 16.95
C TYR A 287 13.03 20.91 15.88
N LEU A 288 13.00 22.24 15.92
CA LEU A 288 12.44 23.07 14.84
C LEU A 288 13.23 22.89 13.53
N LEU A 289 14.54 22.70 13.58
CA LEU A 289 15.37 22.33 12.43
C LEU A 289 14.99 20.96 11.87
N GLN A 290 14.80 19.95 12.72
CA GLN A 290 14.38 18.61 12.31
C GLN A 290 12.97 18.65 11.73
N VAL A 291 12.06 19.42 12.33
CA VAL A 291 10.72 19.68 11.81
C VAL A 291 10.82 20.41 10.47
N LEU A 292 11.67 21.42 10.31
CA LEU A 292 11.89 22.11 9.03
C LEU A 292 12.53 21.17 7.98
N LEU A 293 13.50 20.34 8.34
CA LEU A 293 14.14 19.36 7.44
C LEU A 293 13.17 18.25 7.00
N VAL A 294 12.26 17.83 7.89
CA VAL A 294 11.20 16.86 7.60
C VAL A 294 10.04 17.51 6.81
N VAL A 295 9.71 18.76 7.09
CA VAL A 295 8.65 19.53 6.41
C VAL A 295 9.07 19.93 4.99
N PHE A 296 10.35 20.21 4.73
CA PHE A 296 10.84 20.66 3.43
C PHE A 296 11.55 19.57 2.58
N GLY A 297 11.62 18.32 3.05
CA GLY A 297 11.89 17.17 2.19
C GLY A 297 13.35 16.97 1.75
N GLU A 298 14.34 17.31 2.58
CA GLU A 298 15.74 16.90 2.34
C GLU A 298 16.21 15.93 3.42
N ALA A 299 15.86 14.66 3.27
CA ALA A 299 16.40 13.56 4.09
C ALA A 299 17.85 13.17 3.75
N ILE A 300 18.50 13.84 2.78
CA ILE A 300 19.74 13.37 2.14
C ILE A 300 20.98 13.45 3.06
N LEU A 301 20.95 14.25 4.14
CA LEU A 301 22.14 14.48 4.96
C LEU A 301 22.30 13.54 6.17
N LEU A 302 21.25 12.81 6.58
CA LEU A 302 21.38 11.84 7.68
C LEU A 302 22.10 10.56 7.23
N ASP A 303 21.85 10.07 6.01
CA ASP A 303 22.47 8.84 5.51
C ASP A 303 23.97 8.98 5.21
N HIS A 304 24.47 10.19 4.96
CA HIS A 304 25.91 10.44 4.76
C HIS A 304 26.71 10.63 6.06
N LEU A 305 26.05 10.74 7.22
CA LEU A 305 26.69 10.95 8.52
C LEU A 305 26.80 9.68 9.37
N VAL A 306 26.24 8.54 8.92
CA VAL A 306 26.26 7.24 9.63
C VAL A 306 27.67 6.62 9.73
N GLY A 307 28.70 7.23 9.12
CA GLY A 307 30.08 6.71 9.10
C GLY A 307 31.06 7.36 10.08
N LEU A 308 30.66 8.34 10.90
CA LEU A 308 31.55 9.01 11.84
C LEU A 308 31.07 8.78 13.28
N GLU A 309 31.77 7.93 14.02
CA GLU A 309 31.73 7.89 15.49
C GLU A 309 32.27 9.22 16.03
N LEU A 310 31.43 10.25 16.04
CA LEU A 310 31.68 11.50 16.73
C LEU A 310 30.76 11.54 17.94
N GLU A 311 31.35 11.54 19.15
CA GLU A 311 30.66 11.90 20.38
C GLU A 311 29.89 13.21 20.14
N VAL A 312 28.57 13.14 20.16
CA VAL A 312 27.67 14.26 19.82
C VAL A 312 27.72 15.29 20.95
N SER A 313 28.79 16.08 21.01
CA SER A 313 28.86 17.32 21.77
C SER A 313 29.13 18.43 20.76
N GLY A 314 28.24 19.41 20.67
CA GLY A 314 28.36 20.54 19.74
C GLY A 314 27.19 21.50 19.87
N SER A 315 27.41 22.78 19.57
CA SER A 315 26.40 23.83 19.65
C SER A 315 25.98 24.29 18.25
N TRP A 316 24.71 24.65 18.08
CA TRP A 316 24.19 25.19 16.83
C TRP A 316 24.04 26.71 16.93
N SER A 317 24.36 27.42 15.85
CA SER A 317 23.96 28.81 15.66
C SER A 317 23.21 28.97 14.33
N ILE A 318 22.09 29.69 14.36
CA ILE A 318 21.25 29.94 13.19
C ILE A 318 21.14 31.45 13.03
N ILE A 319 21.50 31.93 11.84
CA ILE A 319 21.42 33.35 11.50
C ILE A 319 20.44 33.49 10.34
N ILE A 320 19.33 34.18 10.59
CA ILE A 320 18.33 34.50 9.57
C ILE A 320 18.50 35.98 9.18
N ARG A 321 18.80 36.25 7.91
CA ARG A 321 18.93 37.60 7.36
C ARG A 321 18.11 37.71 6.09
N ARG A 322 16.97 38.41 6.17
CA ARG A 322 16.01 38.59 5.07
C ARG A 322 15.61 37.24 4.47
N ASN A 323 16.11 36.91 3.28
CA ASN A 323 15.80 35.69 2.54
C ASN A 323 16.88 34.61 2.70
N ILE A 324 17.87 34.79 3.58
CA ILE A 324 18.98 33.86 3.75
C ILE A 324 18.92 33.26 5.15
N VAL A 325 18.99 31.92 5.21
CA VAL A 325 19.14 31.13 6.43
C VAL A 325 20.55 30.54 6.42
N GLU A 326 21.36 30.90 7.42
CA GLU A 326 22.67 30.30 7.65
C GLU A 326 22.60 29.42 8.90
N MET A 327 23.07 28.18 8.77
CA MET A 327 23.08 27.18 9.82
C MET A 327 24.53 26.79 10.08
N CYS A 328 25.03 27.04 11.27
CA CYS A 328 26.39 26.73 11.69
C CYS A 328 26.35 25.67 12.79
N TRP A 329 27.02 24.56 12.56
CA TRP A 329 27.28 23.56 13.59
C TRP A 329 28.71 23.71 14.10
N HIS A 330 28.85 23.90 15.41
CA HIS A 330 30.13 24.02 16.10
C HIS A 330 30.48 22.68 16.76
N VAL A 331 31.49 21.99 16.22
CA VAL A 331 31.95 20.71 16.76
C VAL A 331 33.24 20.92 17.57
N PRO A 332 33.19 20.83 18.91
CA PRO A 332 34.39 20.77 19.74
C PRO A 332 35.14 19.45 19.48
N SER A 333 36.39 19.54 19.02
CA SER A 333 37.27 18.37 18.88
C SER A 333 38.69 18.70 19.33
N ARG A 334 39.13 18.07 20.42
CA ARG A 334 40.53 18.05 20.93
C ARG A 334 41.31 19.36 20.73
N GLY A 335 40.76 20.47 21.21
CA GLY A 335 41.42 21.79 21.19
C GLY A 335 41.28 22.60 19.90
N LYS A 336 40.45 22.16 18.93
CA LYS A 336 40.05 22.92 17.74
C LYS A 336 38.53 22.97 17.63
N PHE A 337 38.01 24.10 17.12
CA PHE A 337 36.60 24.26 16.76
C PHE A 337 36.45 24.04 15.26
N PHE A 338 35.62 23.09 14.86
CA PHE A 338 35.22 22.91 13.47
C PHE A 338 33.85 23.55 13.27
N ASN A 339 33.72 24.37 12.22
CA ASN A 339 32.48 25.04 11.87
C ASN A 339 31.96 24.50 10.54
N ILE A 340 30.80 23.83 10.57
CA ILE A 340 30.09 23.41 9.36
C ILE A 340 28.99 24.43 9.11
N THR A 341 29.12 25.23 8.06
CA THR A 341 28.14 26.27 7.71
C THR A 341 27.40 25.90 6.43
N ARG A 342 26.06 25.86 6.51
CA ARG A 342 25.16 25.69 5.36
C ARG A 342 24.34 26.96 5.16
N ARG A 343 24.35 27.50 3.94
CA ARG A 343 23.55 28.68 3.55
C ARG A 343 22.44 28.27 2.57
N MET A 344 21.22 28.68 2.89
CA MET A 344 20.04 28.51 2.04
C MET A 344 19.44 29.89 1.76
N ALA A 345 19.07 30.18 0.52
CA ALA A 345 18.35 31.40 0.19
C ALA A 345 16.95 31.09 -0.36
N LEU A 346 15.95 31.86 0.06
CA LEU A 346 14.61 31.87 -0.51
C LEU A 346 14.63 32.59 -1.85
N ASP A 347 14.22 31.90 -2.90
CA ASP A 347 13.90 32.52 -4.18
C ASP A 347 12.55 33.27 -4.13
N ALA A 348 12.24 34.02 -5.19
CA ALA A 348 11.00 34.80 -5.29
C ALA A 348 9.72 33.94 -5.30
N ASN A 349 9.84 32.61 -5.45
CA ASN A 349 8.74 31.66 -5.47
C ASN A 349 8.61 30.89 -4.14
N GLY A 350 9.38 31.26 -3.11
CA GLY A 350 9.35 30.60 -1.81
C GLY A 350 10.07 29.25 -1.76
N LYS A 351 10.89 28.93 -2.76
CA LYS A 351 11.75 27.73 -2.75
C LYS A 351 13.14 28.08 -2.22
N PHE A 352 13.70 27.18 -1.41
CA PHE A 352 15.08 27.29 -0.95
C PHE A 352 16.03 26.75 -2.01
N SER A 353 16.96 27.59 -2.48
CA SER A 353 18.14 27.15 -3.22
C SER A 353 19.34 27.06 -2.28
N THR A 354 20.04 25.93 -2.31
CA THR A 354 21.24 25.69 -1.50
C THR A 354 22.45 26.29 -2.20
N TYR A 355 23.22 27.14 -1.52
CA TYR A 355 24.30 27.88 -2.18
C TYR A 355 25.71 27.45 -1.84
N MET A 356 26.02 27.01 -0.61
CA MET A 356 27.36 26.50 -0.28
C MET A 356 27.39 25.70 1.02
N LEU A 357 28.31 24.74 1.07
CA LEU A 357 28.70 23.98 2.24
C LEU A 357 30.19 24.28 2.47
N ASN A 358 30.49 25.09 3.49
CA ASN A 358 31.87 25.41 3.85
C ASN A 358 32.24 24.65 5.12
N LEU A 359 33.31 23.87 5.06
CA LEU A 359 34.00 23.33 6.23
C LEU A 359 35.17 24.26 6.56
N PHE A 360 35.19 24.79 7.78
CA PHE A 360 36.32 25.53 8.35
C PHE A 360 36.85 24.84 9.60
#